data_AF-A0A0P7K9T5-F1
#
_entry.id   AF-A0A0P7K9T5-F1
#
_cell.length_a   1.000
_cell.length_b   1.000
_cell.length_c   1.000
_cell.angle_alpha   90.00
_cell.angle_beta   90.00
_cell.angle_gamma   90.00
#
_symmetry.space_group_name_H-M   'P 1'
#
loop_
_entity.id
_entity.type
_entity.pdbx_description
1 polymer ?
#
loop_
_entity_poly.entity_id
_entity_poly.type
_entity_poly.pdbx_seq_one_letter_code
_entity_poly.pdbx_strand_id
1 'polypeptide(L)'
;MTQYQTRKSLNAPYSDSIFKEFYMEELEKNPLYRHLLTAMQAESQWPQEAWREALGDLYDYESACFQKAFDRMQEIGGTESDSAVKLNEFVFYRSMF
;
A
#
# COMPACT_ATOMS: atom_id res chain seq x y z
N MET A 1 -33.85 4.20 -19.77
CA MET A 1 -32.72 5.16 -19.83
C MET A 1 -32.31 5.45 -18.41
N THR A 2 -31.36 4.67 -17.90
CA THR A 2 -30.97 4.73 -16.48
C THR A 2 -30.02 5.90 -16.32
N GLN A 3 -30.44 6.88 -15.52
CA GLN A 3 -29.63 8.05 -15.20
C GLN A 3 -28.40 7.58 -14.43
N TYR A 4 -27.23 7.75 -15.04
CA TYR A 4 -25.95 7.68 -14.35
C TYR A 4 -25.92 8.81 -13.33
N GLN A 5 -26.28 8.50 -12.08
CA GLN A 5 -26.02 9.38 -10.96
C GLN A 5 -24.51 9.53 -10.86
N THR A 6 -24.03 10.70 -11.29
CA THR A 6 -22.68 11.19 -11.10
C THR A 6 -22.32 11.02 -9.63
N ARG A 7 -21.52 9.98 -9.33
CA ARG A 7 -20.90 9.78 -8.02
C ARG A 7 -20.26 11.09 -7.63
N LYS A 8 -20.79 11.72 -6.58
CA LYS A 8 -20.10 12.81 -5.89
C LYS A 8 -18.78 12.22 -5.41
N SER A 9 -17.73 12.49 -6.18
CA SER A 9 -16.34 12.44 -5.79
C SER A 9 -16.25 13.00 -4.36
N LEU A 10 -16.15 12.11 -3.37
CA LEU A 10 -15.59 12.47 -2.09
C LEU A 10 -14.18 12.97 -2.37
N ASN A 11 -14.01 14.29 -2.36
CA ASN A 11 -12.77 15.05 -2.25
C ASN A 11 -11.49 14.21 -2.39
N ALA A 12 -11.16 13.84 -3.63
CA ALA A 12 -10.05 12.97 -3.99
C ALA A 12 -8.64 13.36 -3.46
N PRO A 13 -8.28 14.62 -3.15
CA PRO A 13 -6.95 14.90 -2.62
C PRO A 13 -6.79 14.61 -1.11
N TYR A 14 -7.87 14.49 -0.36
CA TYR A 14 -7.82 14.27 1.10
C TYR A 14 -7.78 12.78 1.47
N SER A 15 -8.39 11.91 0.66
CA SER A 15 -8.39 10.46 0.89
C SER A 15 -6.99 9.86 0.70
N ASP A 16 -6.27 10.30 -0.33
CA ASP A 16 -4.97 9.75 -0.69
C ASP A 16 -3.87 10.20 0.29
N SER A 17 -3.96 11.43 0.81
CA SER A 17 -3.01 11.91 1.83
C SER A 17 -3.17 11.15 3.15
N ILE A 18 -4.41 10.92 3.59
CA ILE A 18 -4.71 10.19 4.84
C ILE A 18 -4.33 8.71 4.71
N PHE A 19 -4.64 8.08 3.57
CA PHE A 19 -4.23 6.71 3.33
C PHE A 19 -2.70 6.57 3.36
N LYS A 20 -1.98 7.48 2.71
CA LYS A 20 -0.52 7.48 2.70
C LYS A 20 0.06 7.63 4.11
N GLU A 21 -0.54 8.48 4.95
CA GLU A 21 -0.15 8.61 6.36
C GLU A 21 -0.33 7.30 7.11
N PHE A 22 -1.50 6.65 7.02
CA PHE A 22 -1.73 5.36 7.67
C PHE A 22 -0.81 4.27 7.16
N TYR A 23 -0.58 4.22 5.84
CA TYR A 23 0.31 3.23 5.25
C TYR A 23 1.75 3.44 5.73
N MET A 24 2.24 4.67 5.77
CA MET A 24 3.54 4.98 6.34
C MET A 24 3.63 4.62 7.82
N GLU A 25 2.61 4.94 8.62
CA GLU A 25 2.56 4.55 10.04
C GLU A 25 2.65 3.02 10.20
N GLU A 26 1.94 2.24 9.39
CA GLU A 26 2.01 0.78 9.42
C GLU A 26 3.39 0.25 9.00
N LEU A 27 4.02 0.84 7.98
CA LEU A 27 5.35 0.45 7.53
C LEU A 27 6.42 0.76 8.59
N GLU A 28 6.33 1.93 9.23
CA GLU A 28 7.30 2.40 10.24
C GLU A 28 7.20 1.68 11.59
N LYS A 29 6.17 0.86 11.82
CA LYS A 29 6.13 -0.07 12.97
C LYS A 29 7.30 -1.03 12.97
N ASN A 30 7.86 -1.34 11.80
CA ASN A 30 9.16 -1.99 11.70
C ASN A 30 10.25 -0.92 11.57
N PRO A 31 11.05 -0.68 12.62
CA PRO A 31 12.12 0.32 12.59
C PRO A 31 13.22 -0.01 11.58
N LEU A 32 13.29 -1.27 11.12
CA LEU A 32 14.26 -1.71 10.12
C LEU A 32 13.76 -1.56 8.68
N TYR A 33 12.49 -1.21 8.46
CA TYR A 33 11.89 -1.16 7.12
C TYR A 33 12.71 -0.32 6.13
N ARG A 34 13.16 0.86 6.54
CA ARG A 34 14.02 1.72 5.70
C ARG A 34 15.37 1.08 5.37
N HIS A 35 15.97 0.37 6.34
CA HIS A 35 17.22 -0.35 6.12
C HIS A 35 17.05 -1.55 5.18
N LEU A 36 15.90 -2.24 5.28
CA LEU A 36 15.54 -3.34 4.37
C LEU A 36 15.37 -2.84 2.93
N LEU A 37 14.68 -1.71 2.73
CA LEU A 37 14.56 -1.09 1.42
C LEU A 37 15.93 -0.73 0.82
N THR A 38 16.82 -0.11 1.60
CA THR A 38 18.18 0.20 1.15
C THR A 38 18.97 -1.05 0.81
N ALA A 39 18.86 -2.11 1.62
CA ALA A 39 19.54 -3.38 1.34
C ALA A 39 19.04 -4.03 0.05
N MET A 40 17.74 -3.92 -0.26
CA MET A 40 17.16 -4.48 -1.48
C MET A 40 17.57 -3.79 -2.78
N GLN A 41 18.01 -2.53 -2.70
CA GLN A 41 18.59 -1.83 -3.86
C GLN A 41 19.94 -2.40 -4.30
N ALA A 42 20.62 -3.16 -3.44
CA ALA A 42 21.90 -3.78 -3.72
C ALA A 42 21.75 -5.22 -4.27
N GLU A 43 20.88 -5.43 -5.26
CA GLU A 43 20.58 -6.74 -5.85
C GLU A 43 21.84 -7.53 -6.22
N SER A 44 22.84 -6.87 -6.81
CA SER A 44 24.09 -7.49 -7.25
C SER A 44 24.99 -8.01 -6.14
N GLN A 45 24.69 -7.69 -4.87
CA GLN A 45 25.44 -8.16 -3.70
C GLN A 45 24.87 -9.44 -3.09
N TRP A 46 23.73 -9.90 -3.59
CA TRP A 46 23.01 -11.07 -3.06
C TRP A 46 23.05 -12.23 -4.06
N PRO A 47 23.08 -13.48 -3.58
CA PRO A 47 22.69 -14.61 -4.40
C PRO A 47 21.26 -14.39 -4.92
N GLN A 48 21.04 -14.61 -6.22
CA GLN A 48 19.78 -14.25 -6.89
C GLN A 48 18.54 -14.87 -6.22
N GLU A 49 18.65 -16.12 -5.76
CA GLU A 49 17.57 -16.84 -5.07
C GLU A 49 17.25 -16.20 -3.71
N ALA A 50 18.29 -15.89 -2.91
CA ALA A 50 18.13 -15.21 -1.62
C ALA A 50 17.57 -13.79 -1.75
N TRP A 51 17.95 -13.06 -2.81
CA TRP A 51 17.38 -11.73 -3.09
C TRP A 51 15.89 -11.83 -3.44
N ARG A 52 15.49 -12.80 -4.26
CA ARG A 52 14.07 -13.01 -4.62
C ARG A 52 13.23 -13.41 -3.41
N GLU A 53 13.74 -14.28 -2.55
CA GLU A 53 13.07 -14.65 -1.29
C GLU A 53 12.90 -13.42 -0.38
N ALA A 54 13.98 -12.66 -0.15
CA ALA A 54 13.92 -11.44 0.66
C ALA A 54 12.98 -10.38 0.07
N LEU A 55 12.92 -10.25 -1.27
CA LEU A 55 11.98 -9.36 -1.94
C LEU A 55 10.53 -9.84 -1.78
N GLY A 56 10.30 -11.15 -1.81
CA GLY A 56 8.99 -11.77 -1.55
C GLY A 56 8.52 -11.49 -0.12
N ASP A 57 9.38 -11.71 0.86
CA ASP A 57 9.08 -11.42 2.28
C ASP A 57 8.77 -9.93 2.50
N LEU A 58 9.52 -9.04 1.84
CA LEU A 58 9.27 -7.60 1.87
C LEU A 58 7.92 -7.25 1.22
N TYR A 59 7.58 -7.89 0.10
CA TYR A 59 6.29 -7.71 -0.58
C TYR A 59 5.12 -8.12 0.33
N ASP A 60 5.23 -9.27 0.98
CA ASP A 60 4.19 -9.77 1.88
C ASP A 60 4.01 -8.85 3.10
N TYR A 61 5.11 -8.33 3.64
CA TYR A 61 5.08 -7.33 4.71
C TYR A 61 4.36 -6.04 4.28
N GLU A 62 4.77 -5.46 3.16
CA GLU A 62 4.18 -4.24 2.60
C GLU A 62 2.69 -4.43 2.29
N SER A 63 2.32 -5.59 1.74
CA SER A 63 0.92 -5.94 1.45
C SER A 63 0.08 -6.00 2.72
N ALA A 64 0.60 -6.59 3.81
CA ALA A 64 -0.08 -6.62 5.10
C ALA A 64 -0.24 -5.22 5.71
N CYS A 65 0.77 -4.35 5.59
CA CYS A 65 0.69 -2.95 6.02
C CYS A 65 -0.34 -2.17 5.22
N PHE A 66 -0.40 -2.40 3.90
CA PHE A 66 -1.39 -1.77 3.02
C PHE A 66 -2.81 -2.18 3.42
N GLN A 67 -3.06 -3.47 3.65
CA GLN A 67 -4.39 -3.96 4.03
C GLN A 67 -4.85 -3.32 5.36
N LYS A 68 -3.96 -3.22 6.35
CA LYS A 68 -4.28 -2.55 7.63
C LYS A 68 -4.59 -1.07 7.47
N ALA A 69 -3.80 -0.34 6.68
CA ALA A 69 -4.05 1.06 6.38
C ALA A 69 -5.39 1.26 5.66
N PHE A 70 -5.70 0.34 4.74
CA PHE A 70 -6.95 0.33 4.00
C PHE A 70 -8.15 0.05 4.89
N ASP A 71 -8.06 -0.95 5.77
CA ASP A 71 -9.13 -1.28 6.72
C ASP A 71 -9.41 -0.10 7.66
N ARG A 72 -8.35 0.54 8.17
CA ARG A 72 -8.45 1.77 8.98
C ARG A 72 -9.09 2.93 8.21
N MET A 73 -8.78 3.07 6.92
CA MET A 73 -9.42 4.06 6.07
C MET A 73 -10.92 3.79 5.87
N GLN A 74 -11.32 2.51 5.69
CA GLN A 74 -12.73 2.13 5.56
C GLN A 74 -13.51 2.35 6.86
N GLU A 75 -12.91 2.10 8.02
CA GLU A 75 -13.51 2.40 9.33
C GLU A 75 -13.84 3.89 9.49
N ILE A 76 -12.99 4.78 8.95
CA ILE A 76 -13.17 6.23 9.03
C ILE A 76 -14.10 6.75 7.91
N GLY A 77 -14.07 6.14 6.72
CA GLY A 77 -14.77 6.60 5.52
C GLY A 77 -16.20 6.05 5.32
N GLY A 78 -16.60 5.04 6.09
CA GLY A 78 -17.85 4.32 5.86
C GLY A 78 -17.69 3.23 4.80
N THR A 79 -18.27 2.06 5.08
CA THR A 79 -18.11 0.80 4.34
C THR A 79 -18.72 0.84 2.94
N GLU A 80 -18.03 1.43 1.96
CA GLU A 80 -18.27 1.18 0.54
C GLU A 80 -16.94 1.16 -0.22
N SER A 81 -16.31 -0.01 -0.38
CA SER A 81 -15.52 -0.26 -1.60
C SER A 81 -15.07 -1.71 -1.74
N ASP A 82 -15.33 -2.24 -2.92
CA ASP A 82 -15.01 -3.56 -3.46
C ASP A 82 -13.52 -3.92 -3.39
N SER A 83 -13.26 -5.17 -2.99
CA SER A 83 -11.93 -5.78 -2.86
C SER A 83 -11.08 -5.80 -4.13
N ALA A 84 -11.68 -5.63 -5.32
CA ALA A 84 -10.95 -5.63 -6.60
C ALA A 84 -10.21 -4.31 -6.90
N VAL A 85 -10.61 -3.20 -6.27
CA VAL A 85 -9.93 -1.89 -6.42
C VAL A 85 -8.61 -1.87 -5.63
N LYS A 86 -8.52 -2.64 -4.54
CA LYS A 86 -7.38 -2.65 -3.60
C LYS A 86 -6.04 -3.10 -4.21
N LEU A 87 -6.05 -4.06 -5.15
CA LEU A 87 -4.81 -4.62 -5.70
C LEU A 87 -4.11 -3.64 -6.66
N ASN A 88 -4.87 -2.94 -7.49
CA ASN A 88 -4.34 -1.91 -8.39
C ASN A 88 -3.83 -0.70 -7.59
N GLU A 89 -4.48 -0.37 -6.48
CA GLU A 89 -4.04 0.68 -5.57
C GLU A 89 -2.72 0.30 -4.87
N PHE A 90 -2.54 -0.96 -4.42
CA PHE A 90 -1.28 -1.39 -3.83
C PHE A 90 -0.07 -1.23 -4.77
N VAL A 91 -0.20 -1.68 -6.03
CA VAL A 91 0.86 -1.53 -7.05
C VAL A 91 1.17 -0.05 -7.30
N PHE A 92 0.15 0.80 -7.35
CA PHE A 92 0.30 2.25 -7.50
C PHE A 92 1.05 2.88 -6.32
N TYR A 93 0.66 2.59 -5.07
CA TYR A 93 1.31 3.16 -3.90
C TYR A 93 2.75 2.70 -3.75
N ARG A 94 3.06 1.44 -4.05
CA ARG A 94 4.46 0.96 -4.08
C ARG A 94 5.31 1.67 -5.13
N SER A 95 4.74 2.02 -6.28
CA SER A 95 5.48 2.74 -7.34
C SER A 95 5.81 4.21 -7.02
N MET A 96 5.21 4.78 -5.97
CA MET A 96 5.48 6.15 -5.53
C MET A 96 6.64 6.29 -4.53
N PHE A 97 7.15 5.16 -4.00
CA PHE A 97 8.30 5.12 -3.10
C PHE A 97 9.53 4.57 -3.82
#